data_AF-A0A963WH93-F1
#
_entry.id   AF-A0A963WH93-F1
#
_cell.length_a   1.000
_cell.length_b   1.000
_cell.length_c   1.000
_cell.angle_alpha   90.00
_cell.angle_beta   90.00
_cell.angle_gamma   90.00
#
_symmetry.space_group_name_H-M   'P 1'
#
loop_
_entity.id
_entity.type
_entity.pdbx_description
1 polymer ?
#
loop_
_entity_poly.entity_id
_entity_poly.type
_entity_poly.pdbx_seq_one_letter_code
_entity_poly.pdbx_strand_id
1 'polypeptide(L)' 'METFWDWFTVFCFAGLATLLLQRSSEENPSDKLWHYAAPAVGLALANYVGNEGQHWVAGLIMLAIGAYVLKVLKPLNRKS' A
#
# COMPACT_ATOMS: atom_id res chain seq x y z
N MET A 1 -7.51 9.97 13.25
CA MET A 1 -6.14 9.52 13.60
C MET A 1 -6.11 9.23 15.09
N GLU A 2 -6.92 8.27 15.50
CA GLU A 2 -7.10 7.93 16.92
C GLU A 2 -6.91 6.43 17.18
N THR A 3 -7.06 5.59 16.15
CA THR A 3 -6.97 4.14 16.28
C THR A 3 -5.63 3.59 15.78
N PHE A 4 -5.32 2.35 16.17
CA PHE A 4 -4.20 1.60 15.61
C PHE A 4 -4.27 1.53 14.07
N TRP A 5 -5.46 1.30 13.50
CA TRP A 5 -5.65 1.17 12.06
C TRP A 5 -5.43 2.49 11.32
N ASP A 6 -5.73 3.63 11.91
CA ASP A 6 -5.44 4.94 11.33
C ASP A 6 -3.93 5.11 11.13
N TRP A 7 -3.17 4.97 12.21
CA TRP A 7 -1.72 5.11 12.17
C TRP A 7 -1.08 4.10 11.23
N PHE A 8 -1.47 2.83 11.35
CA PHE A 8 -0.88 1.76 10.56
C PHE A 8 -1.12 1.94 9.06
N THR A 9 -2.36 2.20 8.64
CA THR A 9 -2.67 2.39 7.22
C THR A 9 -2.06 3.67 6.66
N VAL A 10 -1.97 4.75 7.44
CA VAL A 10 -1.28 5.99 7.04
C VAL A 10 0.21 5.76 6.81
N PHE A 11 0.90 5.02 7.67
CA PHE A 11 2.31 4.65 7.43
C PHE A 11 2.48 3.85 6.14
N CYS A 12 1.59 2.88 5.89
CA CYS A 12 1.62 2.11 4.65
C CYS A 12 1.32 2.98 3.42
N PHE A 13 0.39 3.93 3.52
CA PHE A 13 0.08 4.89 2.47
C PHE A 13 1.28 5.78 2.16
N ALA A 14 1.93 6.31 3.19
CA ALA A 14 3.15 7.11 3.03
C ALA A 14 4.25 6.31 2.36
N GLY A 15 4.45 5.04 2.73
CA GLY A 15 5.39 4.14 2.07
C GLY A 15 5.05 3.89 0.60
N LEU A 16 3.78 3.65 0.29
CA LEU A 16 3.30 3.46 -1.08
C LEU A 16 3.48 4.72 -1.94
N ALA A 17 3.14 5.89 -1.40
CA ALA A 17 3.33 7.18 -2.06
C ALA A 17 4.82 7.48 -2.28
N THR A 18 5.67 7.19 -1.29
CA THR A 18 7.13 7.33 -1.42
C THR A 18 7.68 6.44 -2.53
N LEU A 19 7.24 5.18 -2.59
CA LEU A 19 7.63 4.25 -3.66
C LEU A 19 7.19 4.75 -5.05
N LEU A 20 5.95 5.25 -5.15
CA LEU A 20 5.44 5.85 -6.39
C LEU A 20 6.31 7.02 -6.84
N LEU A 21 6.62 7.95 -5.94
CA LEU A 21 7.44 9.11 -6.24
C LEU A 21 8.85 8.70 -6.68
N GLN A 22 9.48 7.77 -5.96
CA GLN A 22 10.80 7.24 -6.32
C GLN A 22 10.82 6.67 -7.73
N ARG A 23 9.83 5.83 -8.10
CA ARG A 23 9.76 5.23 -9.44
C ARG A 23 9.36 6.19 -10.54
N SER A 24 8.56 7.20 -10.21
CA SER A 24 8.19 8.25 -11.16
C SER A 24 9.38 9.14 -11.53
N SER A 25 10.43 9.16 -10.69
CA SER A 25 11.68 9.87 -10.96
C SER A 25 12.74 9.03 -11.69
N GLU A 26 12.48 7.75 -11.99
CA GLU A 26 13.39 6.91 -12.78
C GLU A 26 13.36 7.33 -14.26
N GLU A 27 14.50 7.22 -14.95
CA GLU A 27 14.64 7.59 -16.38
C GLU A 27 13.68 6.79 -17.29
N ASN A 28 13.39 5.55 -16.92
CA ASN A 28 12.41 4.69 -17.59
C ASN A 28 11.42 4.13 -16.55
N PRO A 29 10.31 4.84 -16.27
CA PRO A 29 9.33 4.41 -15.29
C PRO A 29 8.76 3.03 -15.64
N SER A 30 9.01 2.07 -14.76
CA SER A 30 8.56 0.69 -14.95
C SER A 30 7.09 0.46 -14.58
N ASP A 31 6.53 1.34 -13.76
CA ASP A 31 5.16 1.22 -13.25
C ASP A 31 4.22 2.31 -13.77
N LYS A 32 2.95 1.94 -13.89
CA LYS A 32 1.85 2.89 -14.13
C LYS A 32 1.26 3.35 -12.81
N LEU A 33 0.80 4.59 -12.75
CA LEU A 33 0.05 5.16 -11.61
C LEU A 33 -1.06 4.24 -11.09
N TRP A 34 -1.76 3.55 -11.99
CA TRP A 34 -2.84 2.64 -11.61
C TRP A 34 -2.39 1.43 -10.77
N HIS A 35 -1.13 0.99 -10.88
CA HIS A 35 -0.60 -0.08 -10.03
C HIS A 35 -0.59 0.30 -8.54
N TYR A 36 -0.57 1.60 -8.23
CA TYR A 36 -0.60 2.15 -6.88
C TYR A 36 -2.01 2.48 -6.41
N ALA A 37 -2.95 2.72 -7.32
CA ALA A 37 -4.35 2.99 -6.99
C ALA A 37 -5.02 1.79 -6.31
N ALA A 38 -4.78 0.57 -6.81
CA ALA A 38 -5.32 -0.66 -6.22
C ALA A 38 -4.91 -0.86 -4.74
N PRO A 39 -3.61 -0.84 -4.39
CA PRO A 39 -3.19 -0.95 -2.98
C PRO A 39 -3.64 0.25 -2.14
N ALA A 40 -3.71 1.46 -2.69
CA ALA A 40 -4.26 2.62 -1.99
C ALA A 40 -5.74 2.42 -1.59
N VAL A 41 -6.59 1.97 -2.51
CA VAL A 41 -7.99 1.63 -2.19
C VAL A 41 -8.06 0.51 -1.16
N GLY A 42 -7.21 -0.50 -1.28
CA GLY A 42 -7.10 -1.56 -0.29
C GLY A 42 -6.79 -1.03 1.12
N LEU A 43 -5.84 -0.10 1.25
CA LEU A 43 -5.46 0.49 2.54
C LEU A 43 -6.63 1.29 3.15
N ALA A 44 -7.38 2.03 2.33
CA ALA A 44 -8.58 2.73 2.78
C ALA A 44 -9.67 1.75 3.28
N LEU A 45 -9.88 0.65 2.55
CA LEU A 45 -10.80 -0.40 2.97
C LEU A 45 -10.36 -1.06 4.27
N ALA A 46 -9.08 -1.41 4.41
CA ALA A 46 -8.52 -2.01 5.63
C ALA A 46 -8.68 -1.09 6.84
N ASN A 47 -8.47 0.23 6.67
CA ASN A 47 -8.70 1.22 7.71
C ASN A 47 -10.17 1.22 8.15
N TYR A 48 -11.09 1.33 7.19
CA TYR A 48 -12.53 1.38 7.46
C TYR A 48 -13.00 0.13 8.21
N VAL A 49 -12.75 -1.07 7.68
CA VAL A 49 -13.21 -2.30 8.33
C VAL A 49 -12.49 -2.58 9.66
N GLY A 50 -11.22 -2.17 9.78
CA GLY A 50 -10.46 -2.29 11.01
C GLY A 50 -11.01 -1.41 12.13
N ASN A 51 -11.42 -0.18 11.79
CA ASN A 51 -12.06 0.77 12.69
C ASN A 51 -13.49 0.34 13.10
N GLU A 52 -14.20 -0.39 12.24
CA GLU A 52 -15.48 -1.06 12.55
C GLU A 52 -15.31 -2.33 13.43
N GLY A 53 -14.10 -2.62 13.93
CA GLY A 53 -13.82 -3.75 14.81
C GLY A 53 -13.59 -5.09 14.09
N GLN A 54 -13.68 -5.14 12.75
CA GLN A 54 -13.45 -6.34 11.96
C GLN A 54 -11.94 -6.55 11.70
N HIS A 55 -11.17 -6.67 12.77
CA HIS A 55 -9.69 -6.72 12.72
C HIS A 55 -9.16 -7.89 11.89
N TRP A 56 -9.84 -9.03 11.89
CA TRP A 56 -9.44 -10.18 11.09
C TRP A 56 -9.59 -9.91 9.58
N VAL A 57 -10.65 -9.23 9.16
CA VAL A 57 -10.87 -8.83 7.77
C VAL A 57 -9.82 -7.80 7.37
N ALA A 58 -9.59 -6.79 8.20
CA ALA A 58 -8.56 -5.78 7.99
C ALA A 58 -7.17 -6.43 7.81
N GLY A 59 -6.82 -7.39 8.66
CA GLY A 59 -5.59 -8.16 8.57
C GLY A 59 -5.45 -8.92 7.25
N LEU A 60 -6.52 -9.59 6.78
CA LEU A 60 -6.52 -10.29 5.48
C LEU A 60 -6.33 -9.33 4.31
N ILE A 61 -6.99 -8.16 4.34
CA ILE A 61 -6.81 -7.12 3.33
C ILE A 61 -5.36 -6.63 3.32
N MET A 62 -4.78 -6.35 4.49
CA MET A 62 -3.39 -5.93 4.62
C MET A 62 -2.40 -6.97 4.09
N LEU A 63 -2.64 -8.26 4.37
CA LEU A 63 -1.82 -9.35 3.81
C LEU A 63 -1.91 -9.42 2.29
N ALA A 64 -3.12 -9.26 1.72
CA ALA A 64 -3.32 -9.24 0.27
C ALA A 64 -2.60 -8.05 -0.38
N ILE A 65 -2.67 -6.86 0.22
CA ILE A 65 -1.94 -5.66 -0.23
C ILE A 65 -0.44 -5.90 -0.17
N GLY A 66 0.08 -6.42 0.96
CA GLY A 66 1.50 -6.73 1.11
C GLY A 66 1.98 -7.72 0.04
N ALA A 67 1.23 -8.79 -0.21
CA ALA A 67 1.53 -9.76 -1.26
C ALA A 67 1.51 -9.12 -2.66
N TYR A 68 0.53 -8.25 -2.94
CA TYR A 68 0.46 -7.51 -4.20
C TYR A 68 1.67 -6.58 -4.38
N VAL A 69 2.02 -5.80 -3.35
CA VAL A 69 3.17 -4.87 -3.39
C VAL A 69 4.46 -5.67 -3.65
N LEU A 70 4.67 -6.79 -2.98
CA LEU A 70 5.88 -7.60 -3.18
C LEU A 70 5.94 -8.28 -4.56
N LYS A 71 4.80 -8.75 -5.10
CA LYS A 71 4.77 -9.48 -6.38
C LYS A 71 4.66 -8.58 -7.61
N VAL A 72 3.88 -7.50 -7.53
CA VAL A 72 3.57 -6.61 -8.65
C VAL A 72 4.52 -5.42 -8.65
N LEU A 73 4.56 -4.66 -7.56
CA LEU A 73 5.45 -3.51 -7.46
C LEU A 73 6.90 -3.96 -7.26
N LYS A 74 7.18 -5.06 -6.55
CA LYS A 74 8.55 -5.57 -6.34
C LYS A 74 9.52 -4.47 -5.85
N PRO A 75 9.24 -3.79 -4.73
CA PRO A 75 10.02 -2.63 -4.27
C PRO A 75 11.51 -2.94 -4.02
N LEU A 76 11.83 -4.19 -3.70
CA LEU A 76 13.21 -4.64 -3.43
C LEU A 76 14.02 -4.90 -4.70
N ASN A 77 13.37 -4.97 -5.88
CA ASN A 77 14.05 -5.19 -7.14
C ASN A 77 14.48 -3.85 -7.73
N ARG A 78 15.57 -3.29 -7.19
CA ARG A 78 16.18 -2.06 -7.69
C ARG A 78 16.96 -2.41 -8.96
N LYS A 79 16.53 -1.89 -10.12
CA LYS A 79 17.37 -1.91 -11.32
C LYS A 79 18.50 -0.91 -11.08
N SER A 80 19.71 -1.43 -10.87
CA SER A 80 20.96 -0.65 -10.81
C SER A 80 21.33 -0.12 -12.19
#